data_AF-A0A947BWY2-F1
#
_entry.id   AF-A0A947BWY2-F1
#
_cell.length_a   1.000
_cell.length_b   1.000
_cell.length_c   1.000
_cell.angle_alpha   90.00
_cell.angle_beta   90.00
_cell.angle_gamma   90.00
#
_symmetry.space_group_name_H-M   'P 1'
#
loop_
_entity.id
_entity.type
_entity.pdbx_description
1 polymer ?
#
loop_
_entity_poly.entity_id
_entity_poly.type
_entity_poly.pdbx_seq_one_letter_code
_entity_poly.pdbx_strand_id
1 'polypeptide(L)'
;RLLGAMLRIAVRGVGYPSPGYTIPNDNPFQANPKCGSGSNGNDCPEIFAWGLRNPWRWSFDSQTGQLWLGDVGQGAWEEVDIVERGGNYGWDDCEGLANFESSNCPVPGYVDPVSVYPHSNGNSSITGGYVYRGNAIPYLAGRYVFADFSSGRIWALADDGQGGYDNEMIRDTPHNISAFATGVDEELYFAEYAAAGKIRRVELLSVAPTGVIPGDLADTGCTDPADVTRPAAGLLPYTINAPFWSDGAVKTRYLALPDAAEIDIGVAGHFDFPPGSVLVKQFELNGQLIETRLLMRHPDGVWAGYTYEWNDQQTAATRIVGGKTKIIDGQVWIYPSEGECMQCHTTAAGFGLGPEIAQLNGDLVYASTGRTANQLATLEYIGMLSAPLSDTPANLPALADPEDAGGPLDARARAYLHTNCAQCHRPGGPTPSSLDFRYDITLDATSACNVVPQSGGFGVPDGRIITPGDASRSVILERMSRRNANGMPPLGSTVVDATGIALISDWIDSLTSCTP
;
A
#
# COMPACT_ATOMS: atom_id res chain seq x y z
N ARG A 1 38.53 -4.87 20.11
CA ARG A 1 38.50 -3.53 19.46
C ARG A 1 37.11 -2.99 19.74
N LEU A 2 36.91 -1.81 20.34
CA LEU A 2 35.57 -1.33 20.77
C LEU A 2 34.64 -0.91 19.60
N LEU A 3 35.00 -1.25 18.36
CA LEU A 3 34.17 -0.94 17.20
C LEU A 3 33.00 -1.92 17.15
N GLY A 4 31.82 -1.45 16.74
CA GLY A 4 30.63 -2.29 16.66
C GLY A 4 30.11 -2.79 18.00
N ALA A 5 30.40 -2.08 19.10
CA ALA A 5 30.02 -2.47 20.46
C ALA A 5 29.21 -1.38 21.18
N MET A 6 28.22 -1.80 21.95
CA MET A 6 27.54 -0.95 22.93
C MET A 6 28.20 -1.12 24.30
N LEU A 7 28.48 -0.01 24.97
CA LEU A 7 29.14 -0.01 26.28
C LEU A 7 28.15 0.31 27.40
N ARG A 8 28.29 -0.37 28.54
CA ARG A 8 27.54 -0.09 29.76
C ARG A 8 28.49 0.13 30.93
N ILE A 9 28.48 1.35 31.47
CA ILE A 9 29.36 1.79 32.55
C ILE A 9 28.55 2.48 33.66
N ALA A 10 29.06 2.45 34.89
CA ALA A 10 28.48 3.14 36.03
C ALA A 10 29.26 4.43 36.34
N VAL A 11 28.60 5.58 36.20
CA VAL A 11 29.20 6.92 36.33
C VAL A 11 28.80 7.67 37.61
N ARG A 12 27.85 7.14 38.39
CA ARG A 12 27.39 7.80 39.62
C ARG A 12 28.33 7.50 40.78
N GLY A 13 28.64 8.52 41.59
CA GLY A 13 29.40 8.35 42.83
C GLY A 13 30.90 8.06 42.65
N VAL A 14 31.44 8.27 41.45
CA VAL A 14 32.86 8.10 41.12
C VAL A 14 33.51 9.46 40.84
N GLY A 15 34.76 9.63 41.25
CA GLY A 15 35.54 10.85 40.95
C GLY A 15 36.02 10.89 39.50
N TYR A 16 36.00 12.06 38.87
CA TYR A 16 36.65 12.35 37.58
C TYR A 16 37.90 13.21 37.83
N PRO A 17 39.06 12.90 37.21
CA PRO A 17 39.29 11.98 36.11
C PRO A 17 39.63 10.52 36.50
N SER A 18 39.72 10.17 37.80
CA SER A 18 40.00 8.80 38.24
C SER A 18 39.13 8.37 39.44
N PRO A 19 38.40 7.24 39.38
CA PRO A 19 38.41 6.22 38.31
C PRO A 19 37.51 6.55 37.10
N GLY A 20 36.76 7.66 37.12
CA GLY A 20 35.87 8.12 36.04
C GLY A 20 34.59 7.27 35.84
N TYR A 21 34.69 5.94 36.03
CA TYR A 21 33.58 4.98 35.96
C TYR A 21 33.93 3.65 36.66
N THR A 22 32.90 2.91 37.06
CA THR A 22 32.96 1.49 37.44
C THR A 22 32.22 0.62 36.44
N ILE A 23 32.45 -0.70 36.52
CA ILE A 23 31.74 -1.69 35.69
C ILE A 23 30.53 -2.20 36.50
N PRO A 24 29.31 -2.19 35.94
CA PRO A 24 28.18 -2.86 36.56
C PRO A 24 28.44 -4.36 36.75
N ASN A 25 28.09 -4.90 37.93
CA ASN A 25 28.40 -6.30 38.29
C ASN A 25 27.69 -7.34 37.41
N ASP A 26 26.64 -6.92 36.70
CA ASP A 26 25.84 -7.73 35.78
C ASP A 26 26.22 -7.50 34.31
N ASN A 27 27.33 -6.81 34.00
CA ASN A 27 27.87 -6.80 32.64
C ASN A 27 28.37 -8.19 32.24
N PRO A 28 28.22 -8.59 30.95
CA PRO A 28 28.53 -9.95 30.50
C PRO A 28 30.01 -10.33 30.72
N PHE A 29 30.91 -9.34 30.65
CA PHE A 29 32.35 -9.55 30.76
C PHE A 29 32.96 -8.92 32.02
N GLN A 30 32.17 -8.70 33.08
CA GLN A 30 32.62 -7.89 34.23
C GLN A 30 33.93 -8.36 34.90
N ALA A 31 34.28 -9.64 34.78
CA ALA A 31 35.50 -10.21 35.33
C ALA A 31 36.75 -9.92 34.48
N ASN A 32 36.59 -9.41 33.26
CA ASN A 32 37.68 -9.17 32.33
C ASN A 32 38.41 -7.86 32.65
N PRO A 33 39.68 -7.72 32.26
CA PRO A 33 40.41 -6.46 32.43
C PRO A 33 39.78 -5.33 31.61
N LYS A 34 39.68 -4.13 32.20
CA LYS A 34 39.19 -2.93 31.52
C LYS A 34 39.89 -2.67 30.18
N CYS A 35 39.14 -2.16 29.23
CA CYS A 35 39.65 -1.79 27.91
C CYS A 35 40.74 -0.70 28.02
N GLY A 36 41.88 -0.89 27.35
CA GLY A 36 43.04 -0.02 27.47
C GLY A 36 44.19 -0.40 26.52
N SER A 37 45.35 0.25 26.66
CA SER A 37 46.50 0.10 25.75
C SER A 37 47.11 -1.30 25.66
N GLY A 38 46.68 -2.26 26.50
CA GLY A 38 47.07 -3.66 26.45
C GLY A 38 45.92 -4.67 26.28
N SER A 39 44.65 -4.23 26.28
CA SER A 39 43.46 -5.07 26.17
C SER A 39 42.53 -4.50 25.12
N ASN A 40 42.77 -4.87 23.86
CA ASN A 40 41.96 -4.47 22.70
C ASN A 40 41.09 -5.64 22.19
N GLY A 41 40.53 -6.43 23.10
CA GLY A 41 39.74 -7.64 22.79
C GLY A 41 38.26 -7.37 22.48
N ASN A 42 37.54 -8.46 22.16
CA ASN A 42 36.10 -8.51 21.89
C ASN A 42 35.24 -8.60 23.17
N ASP A 43 35.89 -8.82 24.33
CA ASP A 43 35.22 -9.17 25.59
C ASP A 43 35.61 -8.20 26.73
N CYS A 44 35.77 -6.91 26.46
CA CYS A 44 36.06 -5.93 27.51
C CYS A 44 34.89 -5.85 28.53
N PRO A 45 35.16 -5.61 29.83
CA PRO A 45 34.12 -5.54 30.86
C PRO A 45 33.13 -4.38 30.64
N GLU A 46 33.49 -3.37 29.85
CA GLU A 46 32.61 -2.29 29.43
C GLU A 46 31.56 -2.72 28.40
N ILE A 47 31.80 -3.79 27.63
CA ILE A 47 30.93 -4.23 26.54
C ILE A 47 29.64 -4.82 27.11
N PHE A 48 28.51 -4.29 26.66
CA PHE A 48 27.17 -4.79 26.93
C PHE A 48 26.69 -5.73 25.82
N ALA A 49 26.95 -5.34 24.57
CA ALA A 49 26.63 -6.11 23.37
C ALA A 49 27.60 -5.71 22.24
N TRP A 50 27.79 -6.56 21.23
CA TRP A 50 28.73 -6.33 20.14
C TRP A 50 28.26 -6.94 18.82
N GLY A 51 29.04 -6.79 17.75
CA GLY A 51 28.68 -7.30 16.43
C GLY A 51 27.70 -6.40 15.69
N LEU A 52 27.63 -5.13 16.06
CA LEU A 52 26.85 -4.10 15.35
C LEU A 52 27.72 -3.44 14.27
N ARG A 53 27.13 -2.97 13.17
CA ARG A 53 27.85 -2.29 12.09
C ARG A 53 27.94 -0.79 12.34
N ASN A 54 26.80 -0.13 12.34
CA ASN A 54 26.62 1.30 12.46
C ASN A 54 25.27 1.61 13.19
N PRO A 55 25.23 1.43 14.53
CA PRO A 55 24.04 1.65 15.33
C PRO A 55 23.68 3.14 15.45
N TRP A 56 23.01 3.68 14.43
CA TRP A 56 22.80 5.12 14.25
C TRP A 56 21.93 5.73 15.35
N ARG A 57 20.78 5.12 15.65
CA ARG A 57 19.91 5.48 16.78
C ARG A 57 19.35 4.26 17.47
N TRP A 58 19.15 4.43 18.76
CA TRP A 58 18.55 3.44 19.64
C TRP A 58 17.76 4.16 20.74
N SER A 59 16.79 3.45 21.32
CA SER A 59 15.95 3.95 22.40
C SER A 59 15.55 2.83 23.34
N PHE A 60 15.30 3.17 24.60
CA PHE A 60 14.64 2.26 25.53
C PHE A 60 13.14 2.44 25.42
N ASP A 61 12.41 1.33 25.34
CA ASP A 61 11.00 1.35 25.65
C ASP A 61 10.81 1.71 27.13
N SER A 62 10.10 2.82 27.39
CA SER A 62 9.90 3.36 28.74
C SER A 62 9.13 2.42 29.67
N GLN A 63 8.36 1.47 29.11
CA GLN A 63 7.54 0.55 29.90
C GLN A 63 8.22 -0.80 30.15
N THR A 64 8.86 -1.39 29.12
CA THR A 64 9.48 -2.73 29.25
C THR A 64 10.97 -2.67 29.57
N GLY A 65 11.64 -1.55 29.26
CA GLY A 65 13.09 -1.43 29.35
C GLY A 65 13.85 -2.13 28.21
N GLN A 66 13.15 -2.68 27.20
CA GLN A 66 13.81 -3.24 26.01
C GLN A 66 14.56 -2.14 25.25
N LEU A 67 15.78 -2.47 24.79
CA LEU A 67 16.62 -1.57 24.02
C LEU A 67 16.43 -1.86 22.54
N TRP A 68 15.80 -0.93 21.83
CA TRP A 68 15.58 -1.01 20.39
C TRP A 68 16.64 -0.23 19.64
N LEU A 69 17.09 -0.74 18.50
CA LEU A 69 18.22 -0.17 17.76
C LEU A 69 17.96 -0.27 16.26
N GLY A 70 18.29 0.79 15.52
CA GLY A 70 18.42 0.73 14.06
C GLY A 70 19.90 0.67 13.68
N ASP A 71 20.29 -0.39 12.98
CA ASP A 71 21.66 -0.62 12.52
C ASP A 71 21.75 -0.41 11.01
N VAL A 72 22.63 0.52 10.59
CA VAL A 72 22.76 0.90 9.19
C VAL A 72 23.66 -0.07 8.45
N GLY A 73 23.14 -0.61 7.36
CA GLY A 73 23.81 -1.54 6.46
C GLY A 73 25.08 -1.00 5.81
N GLN A 74 25.84 -1.91 5.18
CA GLN A 74 26.93 -1.52 4.30
C GLN A 74 26.39 -0.96 2.97
N GLY A 75 25.34 -1.58 2.44
CA GLY A 75 24.79 -1.22 1.14
C GLY A 75 23.68 -2.14 0.59
N ALA A 76 23.35 -3.24 1.26
CA ALA A 76 22.31 -4.18 0.80
C ALA A 76 21.09 -4.23 1.72
N TRP A 77 21.29 -4.20 3.04
CA TRP A 77 20.21 -4.38 4.01
C TRP A 77 20.32 -3.43 5.20
N GLU A 78 19.18 -2.90 5.58
CA GLU A 78 18.97 -2.13 6.81
C GLU A 78 18.25 -3.00 7.84
N GLU A 79 18.54 -2.82 9.13
CA GLU A 79 17.98 -3.68 10.18
C GLU A 79 17.56 -2.96 11.46
N VAL A 80 16.63 -3.60 12.18
CA VAL A 80 16.21 -3.24 13.53
C VAL A 80 16.51 -4.40 14.46
N ASP A 81 17.14 -4.11 15.60
CA ASP A 81 17.50 -5.06 16.63
C ASP A 81 16.81 -4.75 17.96
N ILE A 82 16.55 -5.80 18.73
CA ILE A 82 16.32 -5.70 20.18
C ILE A 82 17.61 -6.13 20.87
N VAL A 83 18.28 -5.16 21.48
CA VAL A 83 19.62 -5.36 22.02
C VAL A 83 19.56 -6.08 23.36
N GLU A 84 20.05 -7.31 23.38
CA GLU A 84 20.19 -8.14 24.56
C GLU A 84 21.58 -8.03 25.21
N ARG A 85 21.61 -8.25 26.53
CA ARG A 85 22.85 -8.31 27.29
C ARG A 85 23.70 -9.50 26.84
N GLY A 86 24.89 -9.23 26.34
CA GLY A 86 25.82 -10.22 25.84
C GLY A 86 25.50 -10.68 24.41
N GLY A 87 24.57 -10.02 23.72
CA GLY A 87 24.22 -10.32 22.34
C GLY A 87 25.35 -9.98 21.37
N ASN A 88 25.49 -10.83 20.35
CA ASN A 88 26.38 -10.64 19.21
C ASN A 88 25.53 -10.52 17.94
N TYR A 89 25.54 -9.39 17.24
CA TYR A 89 24.69 -9.14 16.05
C TYR A 89 25.41 -9.49 14.72
N GLY A 90 26.58 -10.13 14.81
CA GLY A 90 27.17 -10.82 13.67
C GLY A 90 27.96 -9.97 12.70
N TRP A 91 28.19 -8.68 12.94
CA TRP A 91 29.14 -7.90 12.16
C TRP A 91 30.60 -8.36 12.41
N ASP A 92 31.44 -8.55 11.39
CA ASP A 92 31.25 -8.24 9.96
C ASP A 92 30.83 -9.43 9.07
N ASP A 93 30.38 -10.54 9.66
CA ASP A 93 29.91 -11.70 8.91
C ASP A 93 28.57 -11.48 8.20
N CYS A 94 27.62 -10.81 8.86
CA CYS A 94 26.25 -10.61 8.38
C CYS A 94 25.91 -9.14 8.08
N GLU A 95 24.90 -8.94 7.24
CA GLU A 95 24.22 -7.67 6.99
C GLU A 95 22.72 -7.97 6.87
N GLY A 96 21.93 -7.63 7.89
CA GLY A 96 20.61 -8.22 8.03
C GLY A 96 20.71 -9.74 8.24
N LEU A 97 19.83 -10.47 7.56
CA LEU A 97 19.86 -11.94 7.52
C LEU A 97 20.74 -12.49 6.38
N ALA A 98 21.47 -11.63 5.66
CA ALA A 98 22.27 -12.01 4.51
C ALA A 98 23.77 -12.04 4.80
N ASN A 99 24.50 -12.83 4.01
CA ASN A 99 25.96 -12.95 4.08
C ASN A 99 26.63 -11.65 3.63
N PHE A 100 27.66 -11.21 4.35
CA PHE A 100 28.50 -10.08 3.96
C PHE A 100 29.94 -10.49 3.63
N GLU A 101 30.81 -10.76 4.62
CA GLU A 101 32.23 -11.08 4.36
C GLU A 101 32.53 -12.58 4.24
N SER A 102 32.06 -13.46 5.14
CA SER A 102 32.57 -14.84 5.12
C SER A 102 31.71 -15.97 5.72
N SER A 103 30.42 -15.74 6.00
CA SER A 103 29.56 -16.73 6.67
C SER A 103 28.25 -16.99 5.94
N ASN A 104 27.58 -18.10 6.25
CA ASN A 104 26.19 -18.37 5.87
C ASN A 104 25.26 -17.91 7.00
N CYS A 105 24.69 -16.71 6.89
CA CYS A 105 23.76 -16.13 7.85
C CYS A 105 22.36 -16.75 7.66
N PRO A 106 21.60 -16.98 8.75
CA PRO A 106 21.95 -16.71 10.15
C PRO A 106 22.96 -17.73 10.74
N VAL A 107 23.82 -17.26 11.65
CA VAL A 107 24.89 -18.06 12.28
C VAL A 107 24.52 -18.39 13.74
N PRO A 108 24.63 -19.66 14.19
CA PRO A 108 24.38 -20.01 15.58
C PRO A 108 25.23 -19.20 16.56
N GLY A 109 24.57 -18.54 17.52
CA GLY A 109 25.22 -17.68 18.50
C GLY A 109 25.18 -16.19 18.16
N TYR A 110 24.68 -15.82 16.97
CA TYR A 110 24.27 -14.44 16.69
C TYR A 110 22.80 -14.24 17.10
N VAL A 111 22.48 -12.99 17.45
CA VAL A 111 21.11 -12.53 17.67
C VAL A 111 20.64 -11.96 16.36
N ASP A 112 19.58 -12.55 15.81
CA ASP A 112 19.01 -12.11 14.54
C ASP A 112 18.24 -10.78 14.72
N PRO A 113 18.25 -9.89 13.72
CA PRO A 113 17.44 -8.69 13.72
C PRO A 113 15.94 -9.02 13.72
N VAL A 114 15.16 -8.18 14.37
CA VAL A 114 13.69 -8.32 14.45
C VAL A 114 12.97 -7.81 13.20
N SER A 115 13.65 -7.00 12.38
CA SER A 115 13.17 -6.59 11.06
C SER A 115 14.33 -6.22 10.16
N VAL A 116 14.25 -6.60 8.89
CA VAL A 116 15.21 -6.22 7.84
C VAL A 116 14.49 -5.69 6.61
N TYR A 117 15.11 -4.74 5.91
CA TYR A 117 14.62 -4.29 4.60
C TYR A 117 15.76 -3.96 3.63
N PRO A 118 15.58 -4.20 2.31
CA PRO A 118 16.66 -4.02 1.35
C PRO A 118 16.84 -2.55 0.94
N HIS A 119 18.05 -2.23 0.50
CA HIS A 119 18.40 -0.95 -0.14
C HIS A 119 17.78 -0.87 -1.54
N SER A 120 16.46 -0.67 -1.59
CA SER A 120 15.67 -0.58 -2.82
C SER A 120 14.59 0.48 -2.67
N ASN A 121 14.02 0.94 -3.80
CA ASN A 121 12.92 1.91 -3.79
C ASN A 121 13.26 3.23 -3.05
N GLY A 122 14.53 3.64 -3.09
CA GLY A 122 15.03 4.83 -2.39
C GLY A 122 15.39 4.61 -0.92
N ASN A 123 15.18 3.41 -0.37
CA ASN A 123 15.64 3.04 0.96
C ASN A 123 17.17 2.85 0.94
N SER A 124 17.87 3.36 1.93
CA SER A 124 19.33 3.19 2.00
C SER A 124 19.98 3.59 3.33
N SER A 125 19.20 3.97 4.34
CA SER A 125 19.75 4.38 5.63
C SER A 125 18.66 4.38 6.69
N ILE A 126 18.62 3.34 7.53
CA ILE A 126 17.71 3.31 8.66
C ILE A 126 18.05 4.42 9.65
N THR A 127 17.01 5.06 10.17
CA THR A 127 17.14 6.12 11.18
C THR A 127 17.04 5.59 12.60
N GLY A 128 16.44 4.42 12.82
CA GLY A 128 15.98 3.97 14.14
C GLY A 128 14.73 4.72 14.60
N GLY A 129 14.30 4.47 15.85
CA GLY A 129 12.94 4.79 16.25
C GLY A 129 12.66 4.72 17.76
N TYR A 130 11.37 4.73 18.11
CA TYR A 130 10.86 4.61 19.48
C TYR A 130 9.63 3.70 19.53
N VAL A 131 9.49 2.94 20.62
CA VAL A 131 8.20 2.33 20.95
C VAL A 131 7.23 3.43 21.34
N TYR A 132 6.11 3.52 20.63
CA TYR A 132 5.12 4.57 20.86
C TYR A 132 4.31 4.28 22.13
N ARG A 133 4.40 5.20 23.10
CA ARG A 133 3.69 5.15 24.39
C ARG A 133 2.72 6.31 24.62
N GLY A 134 2.63 7.24 23.65
CA GLY A 134 1.65 8.31 23.65
C GLY A 134 0.20 7.81 23.56
N ASN A 135 -0.75 8.72 23.75
CA ASN A 135 -2.18 8.42 23.77
C ASN A 135 -2.91 8.98 22.54
N ALA A 136 -2.32 9.92 21.80
CA ALA A 136 -2.97 10.57 20.67
C ALA A 136 -3.16 9.64 19.45
N ILE A 137 -2.39 8.56 19.34
CA ILE A 137 -2.42 7.62 18.22
C ILE A 137 -2.57 6.18 18.76
N PRO A 138 -3.78 5.77 19.21
CA PRO A 138 -3.98 4.46 19.86
C PRO A 138 -3.52 3.26 19.03
N TYR A 139 -3.63 3.35 17.71
CA TYR A 139 -3.17 2.30 16.78
C TYR A 139 -1.65 2.03 16.87
N LEU A 140 -0.85 3.02 17.25
CA LEU A 140 0.60 2.84 17.41
C LEU A 140 1.00 2.37 18.81
N ALA A 141 0.07 2.25 19.76
CA ALA A 141 0.39 1.90 21.14
C ALA A 141 1.20 0.60 21.23
N GLY A 142 2.41 0.69 21.78
CA GLY A 142 3.33 -0.45 21.94
C GLY A 142 4.06 -0.89 20.67
N ARG A 143 3.83 -0.23 19.52
CA ARG A 143 4.56 -0.50 18.27
C ARG A 143 5.86 0.29 18.21
N TYR A 144 6.92 -0.32 17.66
CA TYR A 144 8.19 0.39 17.41
C TYR A 144 8.11 1.15 16.09
N VAL A 145 8.17 2.47 16.14
CA VAL A 145 8.04 3.35 14.98
C VAL A 145 9.41 3.84 14.56
N PHE A 146 9.80 3.58 13.31
CA PHE A 146 11.10 3.91 12.74
C PHE A 146 10.98 4.41 11.30
N ALA A 147 12.07 4.94 10.74
CA ALA A 147 12.08 5.46 9.38
C ALA A 147 13.39 5.17 8.64
N ASP A 148 13.36 5.42 7.34
CA ASP A 148 14.51 5.45 6.47
C ASP A 148 14.78 6.91 6.04
N PHE A 149 16.03 7.33 6.19
CA PHE A 149 16.45 8.71 5.98
C PHE A 149 16.29 9.15 4.51
N SER A 150 16.61 8.26 3.57
CA SER A 150 16.68 8.58 2.14
C SER A 150 15.31 8.63 1.50
N SER A 151 14.45 7.65 1.81
CA SER A 151 13.10 7.57 1.28
C SER A 151 12.08 8.41 2.03
N GLY A 152 12.31 8.71 3.32
CA GLY A 152 11.35 9.39 4.18
C GLY A 152 10.15 8.54 4.60
N ARG A 153 10.18 7.24 4.32
CA ARG A 153 9.13 6.29 4.75
C ARG A 153 9.22 6.02 6.24
N ILE A 154 8.06 5.81 6.85
CA ILE A 154 7.88 5.48 8.26
C ILE A 154 7.17 4.15 8.35
N TRP A 155 7.70 3.28 9.22
CA TRP A 155 7.15 1.96 9.51
C TRP A 155 6.82 1.82 10.99
N ALA A 156 5.94 0.87 11.30
CA ALA A 156 5.63 0.42 12.65
C ALA A 156 5.79 -1.10 12.76
N LEU A 157 6.62 -1.56 13.70
CA LEU A 157 6.72 -2.97 14.06
C LEU A 157 5.73 -3.30 15.17
N ALA A 158 4.93 -4.35 14.98
CA ALA A 158 4.06 -4.92 15.99
C ALA A 158 4.49 -6.34 16.31
N ASP A 159 4.44 -6.74 17.59
CA ASP A 159 4.63 -8.14 17.99
C ASP A 159 3.53 -9.01 17.37
N ASP A 160 3.91 -10.08 16.68
CA ASP A 160 2.99 -10.99 15.98
C ASP A 160 2.34 -12.05 16.90
N GLY A 161 2.76 -12.11 18.16
CA GLY A 161 2.32 -13.10 19.16
C GLY A 161 2.86 -14.52 18.94
N GLN A 162 3.73 -14.71 17.96
CA GLN A 162 4.42 -15.97 17.62
C GLN A 162 5.94 -15.90 17.85
N GLY A 163 6.42 -14.78 18.41
CA GLY A 163 7.83 -14.54 18.68
C GLY A 163 8.56 -13.79 17.58
N GLY A 164 7.84 -13.18 16.64
CA GLY A 164 8.34 -12.30 15.60
C GLY A 164 7.67 -10.92 15.61
N TYR A 165 7.91 -10.16 14.54
CA TYR A 165 7.36 -8.82 14.38
C TYR A 165 6.80 -8.61 12.97
N ASP A 166 5.59 -8.07 12.89
CA ASP A 166 4.97 -7.59 11.67
C ASP A 166 5.45 -6.18 11.36
N ASN A 167 6.05 -5.99 10.18
CA ASN A 167 6.53 -4.68 9.71
C ASN A 167 5.53 -4.04 8.74
N GLU A 168 4.91 -2.95 9.16
CA GLU A 168 3.91 -2.22 8.40
C GLU A 168 4.41 -0.82 8.00
N MET A 169 4.38 -0.48 6.70
CA MET A 169 4.64 0.89 6.26
C MET A 169 3.41 1.75 6.54
N ILE A 170 3.53 2.69 7.47
CA ILE A 170 2.41 3.52 7.92
C ILE A 170 2.36 4.87 7.21
N ARG A 171 3.47 5.33 6.62
CA ARG A 171 3.51 6.57 5.86
C ARG A 171 4.68 6.66 4.89
N ASP A 172 4.43 7.18 3.70
CA ASP A 172 5.45 7.71 2.80
C ASP A 172 5.45 9.24 2.92
N THR A 173 6.60 9.84 3.27
CA THR A 173 6.71 11.28 3.52
C THR A 173 7.79 11.90 2.64
N PRO A 174 7.66 13.18 2.27
CA PRO A 174 8.70 13.87 1.49
C PRO A 174 9.89 14.33 2.36
N HIS A 175 10.03 13.84 3.59
CA HIS A 175 10.98 14.35 4.58
C HIS A 175 12.18 13.43 4.73
N ASN A 176 13.39 13.98 4.74
CA ASN A 176 14.58 13.25 5.19
C ASN A 176 14.58 13.20 6.73
N ILE A 177 14.13 12.08 7.28
CA ILE A 177 13.99 11.89 8.73
C ILE A 177 15.34 11.46 9.31
N SER A 178 15.92 12.26 10.21
CA SER A 178 17.29 12.05 10.73
C SER A 178 17.35 11.57 12.19
N ALA A 179 16.25 11.75 12.93
CA ALA A 179 16.08 11.26 14.29
C ALA A 179 14.60 11.26 14.68
N PHE A 180 14.24 10.40 15.62
CA PHE A 180 13.00 10.50 16.38
C PHE A 180 13.27 10.97 17.81
N ALA A 181 12.21 11.42 18.49
CA ALA A 181 12.19 11.70 19.92
C ALA A 181 10.77 11.55 20.46
N THR A 182 10.63 11.30 21.75
CA THR A 182 9.37 11.42 22.46
C THR A 182 9.33 12.70 23.30
N GLY A 183 8.16 13.33 23.36
CA GLY A 183 7.90 14.45 24.26
C GLY A 183 7.68 13.99 25.70
N VAL A 184 7.50 14.94 26.62
CA VAL A 184 7.11 14.65 28.02
C VAL A 184 5.70 14.06 28.13
N ASP A 185 4.91 14.20 27.07
CA ASP A 185 3.58 13.62 26.86
C ASP A 185 3.62 12.24 26.20
N GLU A 186 4.83 11.66 26.02
CA GLU A 186 5.09 10.40 25.32
C GLU A 186 4.70 10.41 23.83
N GLU A 187 4.34 11.57 23.28
CA GLU A 187 4.00 11.73 21.87
C GLU A 187 5.26 11.76 21.01
N LEU A 188 5.11 11.30 19.77
CA LEU A 188 6.25 11.06 18.88
C LEU A 188 6.55 12.29 18.02
N TYR A 189 7.84 12.58 17.89
CA TYR A 189 8.38 13.65 17.07
C TYR A 189 9.51 13.12 16.19
N PHE A 190 9.75 13.78 15.06
CA PHE A 190 10.92 13.53 14.24
C PHE A 190 11.62 14.82 13.81
N ALA A 191 12.93 14.71 13.57
CA ALA A 191 13.78 15.79 13.08
C ALA A 191 14.03 15.65 11.57
N GLU A 192 13.58 16.64 10.80
CA GLU A 192 13.79 16.74 9.37
C GLU A 192 15.17 17.36 9.06
N TYR A 193 15.96 16.65 8.26
CA TYR A 193 17.22 17.16 7.72
C TYR A 193 16.97 17.97 6.45
N ALA A 194 16.90 19.29 6.61
CA ALA A 194 16.69 20.24 5.51
C ALA A 194 17.44 21.55 5.78
N ALA A 195 17.56 22.40 4.75
CA ALA A 195 18.22 23.71 4.87
C ALA A 195 17.64 24.60 5.99
N ALA A 196 16.33 24.46 6.24
CA ALA A 196 15.66 25.00 7.42
C ALA A 196 15.07 23.82 8.22
N GLY A 197 15.95 23.06 8.90
CA GLY A 197 15.58 21.86 9.66
C GLY A 197 14.45 22.13 10.66
N LYS A 198 13.52 21.18 10.77
CA LYS A 198 12.32 21.29 11.61
C LYS A 198 12.19 20.06 12.51
N ILE A 199 11.67 20.30 13.71
CA ILE A 199 11.11 19.23 14.53
C ILE A 199 9.61 19.19 14.22
N ARG A 200 9.11 17.99 13.91
CA ARG A 200 7.71 17.76 13.55
C ARG A 200 7.11 16.77 14.52
N ARG A 201 5.89 17.04 14.97
CA ARG A 201 5.09 16.08 15.74
C ARG A 201 4.42 15.12 14.78
N VAL A 202 4.47 13.83 15.10
CA VAL A 202 3.65 12.82 14.45
C VAL A 202 2.27 12.92 15.07
N GLU A 203 1.26 13.16 14.24
CA GLU A 203 -0.11 13.23 14.68
C GLU A 203 -0.91 12.21 13.89
N LEU A 204 -1.85 11.54 14.57
CA LEU A 204 -2.94 10.91 13.86
C LEU A 204 -3.64 12.04 13.12
N LEU A 205 -3.76 11.93 11.80
CA LEU A 205 -4.68 12.78 11.06
C LEU A 205 -6.07 12.48 11.59
N SER A 206 -6.49 13.23 12.61
CA SER A 206 -7.89 13.32 13.00
C SER A 206 -8.56 14.11 11.89
N VAL A 207 -8.87 13.41 10.81
CA VAL A 207 -10.10 13.75 10.14
C VAL A 207 -11.16 13.42 11.18
N ALA A 208 -11.74 14.45 11.80
CA ALA A 208 -12.91 14.25 12.62
C ALA A 208 -13.86 13.41 11.77
N PRO A 209 -14.32 12.22 12.22
CA PRO A 209 -15.28 11.47 11.45
C PRO A 209 -16.46 12.39 11.22
N THR A 210 -16.66 12.75 9.96
CA THR A 210 -17.89 13.36 9.51
C THR A 210 -18.94 12.25 9.61
N GLY A 211 -19.49 12.09 10.82
CA GLY A 211 -20.45 11.05 11.17
C GLY A 211 -19.83 9.70 11.52
N VAL A 212 -20.48 8.99 12.44
CA VAL A 212 -20.30 7.54 12.57
C VAL A 212 -20.83 6.94 11.28
N ILE A 213 -19.99 6.24 10.52
CA ILE A 213 -20.46 5.47 9.37
C ILE A 213 -21.37 4.37 9.88
N PRO A 214 -22.64 4.33 9.46
CA PRO A 214 -23.60 3.39 10.02
C PRO A 214 -23.14 1.93 9.91
N GLY A 215 -23.49 1.14 10.93
CA GLY A 215 -23.22 -0.29 10.92
C GLY A 215 -24.14 -1.06 9.96
N ASP A 216 -25.36 -0.55 9.75
CA ASP A 216 -26.30 -1.08 8.77
C ASP A 216 -26.30 -0.22 7.51
N LEU A 217 -26.27 -0.84 6.33
CA LEU A 217 -26.34 -0.15 5.04
C LEU A 217 -27.63 0.67 4.91
N ALA A 218 -28.74 0.19 5.49
CA ALA A 218 -30.03 0.88 5.41
C ALA A 218 -29.99 2.28 6.06
N ASP A 219 -29.13 2.45 7.07
CA ASP A 219 -28.98 3.70 7.81
C ASP A 219 -28.06 4.71 7.10
N THR A 220 -27.41 4.32 6.00
CA THR A 220 -26.50 5.20 5.25
C THR A 220 -27.22 6.20 4.34
N GLY A 221 -28.51 5.98 4.07
CA GLY A 221 -29.26 6.73 3.06
C GLY A 221 -28.92 6.38 1.61
N CYS A 222 -28.04 5.39 1.37
CA CYS A 222 -27.69 4.94 0.01
C CYS A 222 -28.69 3.94 -0.59
N THR A 223 -29.63 3.44 0.21
CA THR A 223 -30.63 2.44 -0.20
C THR A 223 -32.06 2.98 -0.11
N ASP A 224 -32.97 2.41 -0.88
CA ASP A 224 -34.40 2.73 -0.79
C ASP A 224 -34.94 2.27 0.58
N PRO A 225 -35.57 3.16 1.39
CA PRO A 225 -36.15 2.79 2.68
C PRO A 225 -37.26 1.73 2.59
N ALA A 226 -37.90 1.57 1.43
CA ALA A 226 -38.93 0.56 1.20
C ALA A 226 -38.36 -0.79 0.72
N ASP A 227 -37.15 -0.79 0.15
CA ASP A 227 -36.49 -1.96 -0.40
C ASP A 227 -34.97 -1.77 -0.39
N VAL A 228 -34.31 -2.27 0.65
CA VAL A 228 -32.88 -2.02 0.89
C VAL A 228 -31.99 -2.55 -0.24
N THR A 229 -32.45 -3.51 -1.06
CA THR A 229 -31.65 -4.03 -2.18
C THR A 229 -31.56 -3.03 -3.34
N ARG A 230 -32.39 -1.98 -3.32
CA ARG A 230 -32.43 -0.94 -4.35
C ARG A 230 -31.69 0.31 -3.89
N PRO A 231 -31.06 1.06 -4.82
CA PRO A 231 -30.46 2.35 -4.51
C PRO A 231 -31.52 3.36 -4.06
N ALA A 232 -31.15 4.30 -3.19
CA ALA A 232 -32.04 5.41 -2.86
C ALA A 232 -32.32 6.28 -4.11
N ALA A 233 -33.49 6.93 -4.15
CA ALA A 233 -33.95 7.64 -5.34
C ALA A 233 -33.01 8.78 -5.82
N GLY A 234 -32.17 9.33 -4.93
CA GLY A 234 -31.19 10.37 -5.26
C GLY A 234 -29.89 9.87 -5.89
N LEU A 235 -29.69 8.56 -6.00
CA LEU A 235 -28.49 7.96 -6.59
C LEU A 235 -28.66 7.81 -8.10
N LEU A 236 -27.72 8.37 -8.86
CA LEU A 236 -27.70 8.26 -10.32
C LEU A 236 -26.98 6.97 -10.74
N PRO A 237 -27.61 6.07 -11.53
CA PRO A 237 -26.94 4.90 -12.06
C PRO A 237 -25.90 5.29 -13.11
N TYR A 238 -24.80 4.55 -13.16
CA TYR A 238 -23.84 4.63 -14.26
C TYR A 238 -23.23 3.26 -14.56
N THR A 239 -22.74 3.11 -15.79
CA THR A 239 -21.97 1.97 -16.27
C THR A 239 -20.60 2.42 -16.75
N ILE A 240 -19.66 1.48 -16.77
CA ILE A 240 -18.31 1.71 -17.29
C ILE A 240 -18.11 0.78 -18.49
N ASN A 241 -17.55 1.32 -19.58
CA ASN A 241 -17.37 0.60 -20.84
C ASN A 241 -16.43 -0.62 -20.69
N ALA A 242 -15.39 -0.50 -19.87
CA ALA A 242 -14.45 -1.58 -19.58
C ALA A 242 -14.44 -1.87 -18.08
N PRO A 243 -15.13 -2.91 -17.58
CA PRO A 243 -15.17 -3.21 -16.16
C PRO A 243 -13.91 -3.93 -15.65
N PHE A 244 -13.45 -3.56 -14.45
CA PHE A 244 -12.43 -4.30 -13.68
C PHE A 244 -12.89 -5.73 -13.40
N TRP A 245 -11.98 -6.71 -13.35
CA TRP A 245 -12.27 -8.09 -12.94
C TRP A 245 -12.63 -8.17 -11.45
N SER A 246 -13.65 -8.92 -11.05
CA SER A 246 -14.00 -9.09 -9.62
C SER A 246 -14.52 -10.48 -9.33
N ASP A 247 -13.72 -11.49 -9.71
CA ASP A 247 -14.00 -12.91 -9.48
C ASP A 247 -15.40 -13.34 -9.93
N GLY A 248 -15.80 -12.91 -11.13
CA GLY A 248 -17.10 -13.23 -11.73
C GLY A 248 -18.29 -12.43 -11.19
N ALA A 249 -18.10 -11.51 -10.23
CA ALA A 249 -19.19 -10.71 -9.71
C ALA A 249 -19.71 -9.68 -10.72
N VAL A 250 -21.02 -9.69 -10.92
CA VAL A 250 -21.74 -8.63 -11.63
C VAL A 250 -21.80 -7.40 -10.74
N LYS A 251 -21.63 -6.21 -11.34
CA LYS A 251 -21.57 -4.95 -10.60
C LYS A 251 -22.54 -3.92 -11.15
N THR A 252 -23.45 -3.46 -10.30
CA THR A 252 -24.21 -2.23 -10.52
C THR A 252 -23.53 -1.08 -9.78
N ARG A 253 -23.65 0.13 -10.33
CA ARG A 253 -22.95 1.31 -9.81
C ARG A 253 -23.85 2.52 -9.79
N TYR A 254 -23.64 3.33 -8.77
CA TYR A 254 -24.36 4.57 -8.59
C TYR A 254 -23.43 5.65 -8.05
N LEU A 255 -23.77 6.90 -8.33
CA LEU A 255 -23.10 8.06 -7.76
C LEU A 255 -24.13 9.00 -7.14
N ALA A 256 -23.73 9.68 -6.08
CA ALA A 256 -24.49 10.75 -5.44
C ALA A 256 -23.55 11.92 -5.13
N LEU A 257 -24.04 13.14 -5.37
CA LEU A 257 -23.37 14.38 -5.03
C LEU A 257 -24.18 15.12 -3.95
N PRO A 258 -23.55 15.97 -3.14
CA PRO A 258 -24.29 16.95 -2.34
C PRO A 258 -25.14 17.86 -3.23
N ASP A 259 -26.22 18.39 -2.67
CA ASP A 259 -27.12 19.31 -3.37
C ASP A 259 -26.33 20.50 -3.98
N ALA A 260 -26.59 20.75 -5.28
CA ALA A 260 -25.95 21.80 -6.08
C ALA A 260 -24.42 21.67 -6.26
N ALA A 261 -23.82 20.55 -5.84
CA ALA A 261 -22.42 20.27 -6.14
C ALA A 261 -22.26 19.66 -7.54
N GLU A 262 -21.14 19.95 -8.17
CA GLU A 262 -20.82 19.57 -9.55
C GLU A 262 -19.49 18.81 -9.59
N ILE A 263 -19.31 17.97 -10.60
CA ILE A 263 -18.10 17.20 -10.86
C ILE A 263 -17.17 18.02 -11.75
N ASP A 264 -15.92 18.18 -11.31
CA ASP A 264 -14.86 18.74 -12.15
C ASP A 264 -14.24 17.65 -13.04
N ILE A 265 -13.93 18.00 -14.30
CA ILE A 265 -13.19 17.11 -15.19
C ILE A 265 -11.69 17.42 -15.06
N GLY A 266 -10.98 16.52 -14.41
CA GLY A 266 -9.54 16.59 -14.18
C GLY A 266 -8.71 16.19 -15.40
N VAL A 267 -7.40 16.09 -15.17
CA VAL A 267 -6.43 15.65 -16.18
C VAL A 267 -6.79 14.27 -16.74
N ALA A 268 -6.57 14.09 -18.05
CA ALA A 268 -6.91 12.86 -18.78
C ALA A 268 -8.41 12.45 -18.71
N GLY A 269 -9.30 13.37 -18.30
CA GLY A 269 -10.74 13.12 -18.26
C GLY A 269 -11.23 12.42 -16.99
N HIS A 270 -10.38 12.26 -15.96
CA HIS A 270 -10.82 11.73 -14.66
C HIS A 270 -11.84 12.65 -13.99
N PHE A 271 -12.85 12.08 -13.34
CA PHE A 271 -13.83 12.87 -12.59
C PHE A 271 -13.29 13.20 -11.20
N ASP A 272 -13.21 14.49 -10.87
CA ASP A 272 -12.94 14.97 -9.52
C ASP A 272 -14.28 15.30 -8.83
N PHE A 273 -14.70 14.38 -7.97
CA PHE A 273 -15.97 14.47 -7.26
C PHE A 273 -15.87 15.42 -6.07
N PRO A 274 -16.82 16.35 -5.84
CA PRO A 274 -16.76 17.29 -4.74
C PRO A 274 -16.83 16.61 -3.36
N PRO A 275 -16.30 17.24 -2.29
CA PRO A 275 -16.47 16.75 -0.92
C PRO A 275 -17.94 16.50 -0.57
N GLY A 276 -18.24 15.36 0.05
CA GLY A 276 -19.57 14.85 0.32
C GLY A 276 -20.13 13.87 -0.72
N SER A 277 -19.39 13.58 -1.80
CA SER A 277 -19.82 12.62 -2.82
C SER A 277 -19.69 11.16 -2.37
N VAL A 278 -20.58 10.32 -2.88
CA VAL A 278 -20.58 8.87 -2.63
C VAL A 278 -20.64 8.10 -3.95
N LEU A 279 -19.71 7.18 -4.15
CA LEU A 279 -19.74 6.19 -5.22
C LEU A 279 -20.12 4.83 -4.61
N VAL A 280 -21.22 4.26 -5.09
CA VAL A 280 -21.77 3.00 -4.64
C VAL A 280 -21.51 1.92 -5.67
N LYS A 281 -20.99 0.78 -5.23
CA LYS A 281 -20.86 -0.44 -6.02
C LYS A 281 -21.57 -1.57 -5.30
N GLN A 282 -22.52 -2.21 -5.95
CA GLN A 282 -23.13 -3.45 -5.44
C GLN A 282 -22.56 -4.63 -6.24
N PHE A 283 -22.23 -5.71 -5.55
CA PHE A 283 -21.66 -6.92 -6.14
C PHE A 283 -22.65 -8.06 -6.00
N GLU A 284 -22.91 -8.73 -7.11
CA GLU A 284 -23.78 -9.89 -7.18
C GLU A 284 -22.99 -11.12 -7.65
N LEU A 285 -23.18 -12.24 -6.96
CA LEU A 285 -22.80 -13.57 -7.44
C LEU A 285 -24.06 -14.42 -7.55
N ASN A 286 -24.21 -15.13 -8.67
CA ASN A 286 -25.35 -16.01 -8.93
C ASN A 286 -26.73 -15.35 -8.72
N GLY A 287 -26.82 -14.03 -8.95
CA GLY A 287 -28.05 -13.24 -8.78
C GLY A 287 -28.39 -12.87 -7.33
N GLN A 288 -27.46 -13.03 -6.39
CA GLN A 288 -27.60 -12.57 -5.00
C GLN A 288 -26.61 -11.46 -4.70
N LEU A 289 -27.07 -10.40 -4.03
CA LEU A 289 -26.19 -9.37 -3.50
C LEU A 289 -25.34 -9.97 -2.39
N ILE A 290 -24.02 -9.81 -2.50
CA ILE A 290 -23.05 -10.33 -1.52
C ILE A 290 -22.27 -9.22 -0.84
N GLU A 291 -22.08 -8.10 -1.52
CA GLU A 291 -21.30 -6.96 -1.05
C GLU A 291 -21.92 -5.65 -1.56
N THR A 292 -21.88 -4.62 -0.72
CA THR A 292 -21.98 -3.23 -1.18
C THR A 292 -20.78 -2.45 -0.69
N ARG A 293 -20.13 -1.74 -1.60
CA ARG A 293 -18.97 -0.90 -1.30
C ARG A 293 -19.31 0.55 -1.54
N LEU A 294 -19.04 1.37 -0.53
CA LEU A 294 -19.20 2.83 -0.58
C LEU A 294 -17.80 3.44 -0.61
N LEU A 295 -17.45 4.13 -1.69
CA LEU A 295 -16.29 5.01 -1.72
C LEU A 295 -16.79 6.44 -1.52
N MET A 296 -16.45 7.04 -0.40
CA MET A 296 -16.93 8.36 0.00
C MET A 296 -15.80 9.37 -0.05
N ARG A 297 -16.06 10.54 -0.62
CA ARG A 297 -15.27 11.74 -0.33
C ARG A 297 -15.99 12.45 0.80
N HIS A 298 -15.42 12.46 1.98
CA HIS A 298 -16.01 13.09 3.15
C HIS A 298 -16.13 14.62 2.97
N PRO A 299 -16.98 15.31 3.74
CA PRO A 299 -17.08 16.78 3.73
C PRO A 299 -15.76 17.53 3.98
N ASP A 300 -14.81 16.91 4.68
CA ASP A 300 -13.44 17.40 4.87
C ASP A 300 -12.52 17.19 3.64
N GLY A 301 -13.03 16.53 2.60
CA GLY A 301 -12.35 16.25 1.35
C GLY A 301 -11.56 14.94 1.31
N VAL A 302 -11.49 14.19 2.42
CA VAL A 302 -10.75 12.92 2.51
C VAL A 302 -11.55 11.78 1.92
N TRP A 303 -10.88 10.90 1.17
CA TRP A 303 -11.47 9.69 0.62
C TRP A 303 -11.35 8.50 1.57
N ALA A 304 -12.42 7.72 1.67
CA ALA A 304 -12.43 6.45 2.40
C ALA A 304 -13.37 5.43 1.74
N GLY A 305 -13.00 4.15 1.82
CA GLY A 305 -13.81 3.02 1.35
C GLY A 305 -14.45 2.26 2.52
N TYR A 306 -15.71 1.86 2.36
CA TYR A 306 -16.47 1.09 3.34
C TYR A 306 -17.14 -0.11 2.67
N THR A 307 -17.04 -1.27 3.31
CA THR A 307 -17.55 -2.53 2.78
C THR A 307 -18.68 -3.06 3.65
N TYR A 308 -19.79 -3.48 3.04
CA TYR A 308 -20.96 -4.06 3.69
C TYR A 308 -21.21 -5.46 3.15
N GLU A 309 -21.43 -6.44 4.05
CA GLU A 309 -21.80 -7.81 3.73
C GLU A 309 -23.32 -7.97 3.78
N TRP A 310 -23.90 -8.47 2.70
CA TRP A 310 -25.31 -8.83 2.64
C TRP A 310 -25.61 -10.14 3.37
N ASN A 311 -26.77 -10.21 4.02
CA ASN A 311 -27.28 -11.47 4.58
C ASN A 311 -27.91 -12.36 3.49
N ASP A 312 -27.96 -13.66 3.76
CA ASP A 312 -28.49 -14.65 2.81
C ASP A 312 -29.98 -14.42 2.48
N GLN A 313 -30.72 -13.75 3.37
CA GLN A 313 -32.14 -13.41 3.18
C GLN A 313 -32.36 -12.18 2.29
N GLN A 314 -31.30 -11.45 1.89
CA GLN A 314 -31.39 -10.21 1.08
C GLN A 314 -32.24 -9.12 1.75
N THR A 315 -32.12 -8.99 3.07
CA THR A 315 -32.94 -8.07 3.89
C THR A 315 -32.11 -7.03 4.66
N ALA A 316 -30.81 -7.23 4.78
CA ALA A 316 -29.91 -6.29 5.44
C ALA A 316 -28.47 -6.50 4.95
N ALA A 317 -27.66 -5.44 5.07
CA ALA A 317 -26.23 -5.53 4.87
C ALA A 317 -25.48 -4.83 6.01
N THR A 318 -24.50 -5.51 6.61
CA THR A 318 -23.78 -5.02 7.78
C THR A 318 -22.35 -4.64 7.40
N ARG A 319 -21.88 -3.51 7.92
CA ARG A 319 -20.53 -3.02 7.69
C ARG A 319 -19.49 -3.99 8.26
N ILE A 320 -18.49 -4.28 7.43
CA ILE A 320 -17.28 -5.00 7.80
C ILE A 320 -16.18 -3.97 8.10
N VAL A 321 -15.55 -4.10 9.27
CA VAL A 321 -14.45 -3.24 9.72
C VAL A 321 -13.17 -4.06 9.71
N GLY A 322 -12.10 -3.54 9.11
CA GLY A 322 -10.80 -4.24 9.06
C GLY A 322 -10.72 -5.38 8.04
N GLY A 323 -11.75 -5.55 7.20
CA GLY A 323 -11.79 -6.57 6.15
C GLY A 323 -12.19 -7.96 6.66
N LYS A 324 -12.53 -8.85 5.72
CA LYS A 324 -12.98 -10.22 6.00
C LYS A 324 -12.84 -11.12 4.77
N THR A 325 -12.64 -12.40 4.99
CA THR A 325 -12.86 -13.42 3.94
C THR A 325 -14.06 -14.31 4.29
N LYS A 326 -14.80 -14.74 3.26
CA LYS A 326 -15.96 -15.64 3.41
C LYS A 326 -16.00 -16.60 2.23
N ILE A 327 -16.39 -17.84 2.46
CA ILE A 327 -16.68 -18.76 1.35
C ILE A 327 -18.14 -18.56 0.92
N ILE A 328 -18.34 -18.21 -0.35
CA ILE A 328 -19.65 -18.03 -0.99
C ILE A 328 -19.69 -19.01 -2.17
N ASP A 329 -20.63 -19.95 -2.15
CA ASP A 329 -20.77 -20.99 -3.19
C ASP A 329 -19.46 -21.73 -3.54
N GLY A 330 -18.61 -21.96 -2.55
CA GLY A 330 -17.32 -22.64 -2.70
C GLY A 330 -16.16 -21.76 -3.18
N GLN A 331 -16.42 -20.49 -3.50
CA GLN A 331 -15.43 -19.47 -3.83
C GLN A 331 -15.06 -18.66 -2.59
N VAL A 332 -13.78 -18.34 -2.41
CA VAL A 332 -13.34 -17.40 -1.37
C VAL A 332 -13.63 -15.97 -1.85
N TRP A 333 -14.52 -15.28 -1.19
CA TRP A 333 -14.78 -13.86 -1.37
C TRP A 333 -13.98 -13.04 -0.36
N ILE A 334 -13.36 -11.96 -0.83
CA ILE A 334 -12.61 -11.01 -0.01
C ILE A 334 -13.42 -9.71 0.10
N TYR A 335 -13.85 -9.39 1.31
CA TYR A 335 -14.33 -8.07 1.70
C TYR A 335 -13.12 -7.22 2.09
N PRO A 336 -12.70 -6.24 1.28
CA PRO A 336 -11.50 -5.46 1.60
C PRO A 336 -11.73 -4.59 2.83
N SER A 337 -10.67 -4.45 3.62
CA SER A 337 -10.56 -3.44 4.67
C SER A 337 -10.52 -2.03 4.09
N GLU A 338 -10.74 -1.05 4.95
CA GLU A 338 -10.63 0.36 4.63
C GLU A 338 -9.23 0.70 4.08
N GLY A 339 -8.18 0.12 4.68
CA GLY A 339 -6.80 0.28 4.24
C GLY A 339 -6.54 -0.33 2.87
N GLU A 340 -7.01 -1.56 2.61
CA GLU A 340 -6.88 -2.21 1.31
C GLU A 340 -7.63 -1.46 0.20
N CYS A 341 -8.77 -0.84 0.50
CA CYS A 341 -9.45 0.04 -0.46
C CYS A 341 -8.51 1.17 -0.91
N MET A 342 -7.83 1.82 0.04
CA MET A 342 -6.96 2.95 -0.25
C MET A 342 -5.64 2.58 -0.94
N GLN A 343 -5.30 1.29 -1.03
CA GLN A 343 -4.15 0.84 -1.83
C GLN A 343 -4.37 1.04 -3.34
N CYS A 344 -5.62 0.96 -3.82
CA CYS A 344 -5.96 1.26 -5.22
C CYS A 344 -6.51 2.67 -5.41
N HIS A 345 -7.26 3.16 -4.43
CA HIS A 345 -7.90 4.48 -4.46
C HIS A 345 -6.90 5.57 -4.04
N THR A 346 -5.91 5.82 -4.90
CA THR A 346 -4.80 6.75 -4.61
C THR A 346 -4.98 8.10 -5.29
N THR A 347 -4.23 9.11 -4.83
CA THR A 347 -4.15 10.43 -5.50
C THR A 347 -3.70 10.30 -6.95
N ALA A 348 -2.70 9.45 -7.23
CA ALA A 348 -2.20 9.25 -8.59
C ALA A 348 -3.28 8.68 -9.51
N ALA A 349 -4.13 7.78 -9.01
CA ALA A 349 -5.23 7.18 -9.74
C ALA A 349 -6.54 8.01 -9.70
N GLY A 350 -6.55 9.17 -9.05
CA GLY A 350 -7.69 10.08 -8.99
C GLY A 350 -8.82 9.66 -8.04
N PHE A 351 -8.60 8.68 -7.17
CA PHE A 351 -9.56 8.10 -6.23
C PHE A 351 -10.81 7.43 -6.84
N GLY A 352 -11.58 8.02 -7.76
CA GLY A 352 -12.88 7.49 -8.19
C GLY A 352 -12.86 6.10 -8.85
N LEU A 353 -11.74 5.71 -9.47
CA LEU A 353 -11.50 4.47 -10.25
C LEU A 353 -12.69 4.03 -11.12
N GLY A 354 -12.66 4.40 -12.40
CA GLY A 354 -13.69 4.05 -13.37
C GLY A 354 -14.51 5.25 -13.85
N PRO A 355 -14.98 6.18 -12.99
CA PRO A 355 -15.59 7.41 -13.46
C PRO A 355 -14.57 8.35 -14.12
N GLU A 356 -14.56 8.31 -15.45
CA GLU A 356 -13.79 9.18 -16.32
C GLU A 356 -14.50 9.30 -17.67
N ILE A 357 -14.15 10.32 -18.46
CA ILE A 357 -14.73 10.57 -19.79
C ILE A 357 -14.73 9.29 -20.64
N ALA A 358 -13.60 8.61 -20.77
CA ALA A 358 -13.48 7.44 -21.65
C ALA A 358 -14.32 6.23 -21.20
N GLN A 359 -14.54 6.06 -19.89
CA GLN A 359 -15.32 4.96 -19.35
C GLN A 359 -16.83 5.22 -19.37
N LEU A 360 -17.25 6.49 -19.25
CA LEU A 360 -18.66 6.88 -19.26
C LEU A 360 -19.15 7.30 -20.65
N ASN A 361 -18.27 7.44 -21.64
CA ASN A 361 -18.68 7.71 -23.02
C ASN A 361 -19.31 6.46 -23.67
N GLY A 362 -20.56 6.20 -23.30
CA GLY A 362 -21.37 5.08 -23.75
C GLY A 362 -22.83 5.33 -23.39
N ASP A 363 -23.73 4.57 -24.01
CA ASP A 363 -25.17 4.71 -23.79
C ASP A 363 -25.64 3.90 -22.58
N LEU A 364 -26.52 4.49 -21.77
CA LEU A 364 -27.20 3.83 -20.65
C LEU A 364 -28.72 3.91 -20.83
N VAL A 365 -29.40 2.82 -20.52
CA VAL A 365 -30.86 2.79 -20.40
C VAL A 365 -31.27 3.22 -18.99
N TYR A 366 -31.88 4.40 -18.88
CA TYR A 366 -32.36 4.93 -17.60
C TYR A 366 -33.73 4.34 -17.27
N ALA A 367 -33.75 3.31 -16.42
CA ALA A 367 -34.94 2.54 -16.08
C ALA A 367 -36.14 3.40 -15.61
N SER A 368 -35.89 4.51 -14.91
CA SER A 368 -36.93 5.43 -14.44
C SER A 368 -37.70 6.14 -15.55
N THR A 369 -37.09 6.30 -16.74
CA THR A 369 -37.68 7.00 -17.88
C THR A 369 -37.84 6.12 -19.12
N GLY A 370 -37.20 4.95 -19.15
CA GLY A 370 -37.11 4.07 -20.31
C GLY A 370 -36.27 4.64 -21.47
N ARG A 371 -35.56 5.75 -21.26
CA ARG A 371 -34.76 6.41 -22.30
C ARG A 371 -33.35 5.83 -22.34
N THR A 372 -32.83 5.65 -23.54
CA THR A 372 -31.41 5.39 -23.79
C THR A 372 -30.73 6.68 -24.19
N ALA A 373 -29.65 7.03 -23.51
CA ALA A 373 -28.84 8.21 -23.84
C ALA A 373 -27.39 8.02 -23.40
N ASN A 374 -26.47 8.74 -24.06
CA ASN A 374 -25.08 8.79 -23.66
C ASN A 374 -24.95 9.37 -22.24
N GLN A 375 -24.16 8.71 -21.40
CA GLN A 375 -24.07 9.08 -19.98
C GLN A 375 -23.44 10.45 -19.78
N LEU A 376 -22.41 10.82 -20.55
CA LEU A 376 -21.76 12.13 -20.45
C LEU A 376 -22.71 13.27 -20.83
N ALA A 377 -23.42 13.12 -21.96
CA ALA A 377 -24.42 14.10 -22.36
C ALA A 377 -25.56 14.20 -21.33
N THR A 378 -25.90 13.08 -20.67
CA THR A 378 -26.90 13.09 -19.60
C THR A 378 -26.40 13.87 -18.39
N LEU A 379 -25.17 13.63 -17.92
CA LEU A 379 -24.56 14.34 -16.80
C LEU A 379 -24.45 15.85 -17.05
N GLU A 380 -24.04 16.26 -18.26
CA GLU A 380 -24.03 17.67 -18.65
C GLU A 380 -25.46 18.26 -18.65
N TYR A 381 -26.41 17.57 -19.27
CA TYR A 381 -27.80 18.05 -19.39
C TYR A 381 -28.49 18.25 -18.04
N ILE A 382 -28.22 17.39 -17.05
CA ILE A 382 -28.80 17.50 -15.71
C ILE A 382 -27.98 18.41 -14.77
N GLY A 383 -26.92 19.06 -15.29
CA GLY A 383 -26.12 20.04 -14.54
C GLY A 383 -25.23 19.42 -13.47
N MET A 384 -24.69 18.21 -13.71
CA MET A 384 -23.76 17.55 -12.78
C MET A 384 -22.29 17.82 -13.09
N LEU A 385 -21.97 18.50 -14.19
CA LEU A 385 -20.61 18.87 -14.56
C LEU A 385 -20.41 20.36 -14.33
N SER A 386 -19.28 20.74 -13.73
CA SER A 386 -18.96 22.14 -13.42
C SER A 386 -18.62 22.98 -14.65
N ALA A 387 -18.27 22.30 -15.75
CA ALA A 387 -18.03 22.89 -17.05
C ALA A 387 -18.64 22.00 -18.15
N PRO A 388 -19.03 22.60 -19.29
CA PRO A 388 -19.43 21.83 -20.46
C PRO A 388 -18.34 20.87 -20.92
N LEU A 389 -18.75 19.77 -21.53
CA LEU A 389 -17.85 18.84 -22.21
C LEU A 389 -17.05 19.58 -23.29
N SER A 390 -15.79 19.18 -23.47
CA SER A 390 -14.90 19.82 -24.46
C SER A 390 -15.36 19.63 -25.90
N ASP A 391 -16.15 18.58 -26.16
CA ASP A 391 -16.74 18.27 -27.45
C ASP A 391 -18.00 17.39 -27.23
N THR A 392 -18.73 17.11 -28.31
CA THR A 392 -19.83 16.15 -28.32
C THR A 392 -19.33 14.73 -28.00
N PRO A 393 -20.15 13.86 -27.38
CA PRO A 393 -19.74 12.48 -27.04
C PRO A 393 -19.17 11.67 -28.21
N ALA A 394 -19.64 11.91 -29.44
CA ALA A 394 -19.13 11.25 -30.64
C ALA A 394 -17.65 11.54 -30.94
N ASN A 395 -17.12 12.65 -30.44
CA ASN A 395 -15.72 13.08 -30.62
C ASN A 395 -14.87 12.89 -29.36
N LEU A 396 -15.49 12.52 -28.23
CA LEU A 396 -14.78 12.23 -26.99
C LEU A 396 -14.21 10.80 -27.00
N PRO A 397 -13.13 10.52 -26.26
CA PRO A 397 -12.61 9.17 -26.16
C PRO A 397 -13.64 8.23 -25.53
N ALA A 398 -13.60 6.95 -25.91
CA ALA A 398 -14.39 5.87 -25.31
C ALA A 398 -13.50 4.63 -25.22
N LEU A 399 -13.45 3.98 -24.05
CA LEU A 399 -12.79 2.69 -23.91
C LEU A 399 -13.62 1.62 -24.63
N ALA A 400 -12.94 0.70 -25.32
CA ALA A 400 -13.57 -0.48 -25.89
C ALA A 400 -13.95 -1.45 -24.77
N ASP A 401 -15.08 -2.15 -24.93
CA ASP A 401 -15.46 -3.25 -24.05
C ASP A 401 -14.51 -4.44 -24.26
N PRO A 402 -13.73 -4.86 -23.24
CA PRO A 402 -12.85 -6.02 -23.34
C PRO A 402 -13.54 -7.30 -23.81
N GLU A 403 -14.84 -7.47 -23.55
CA GLU A 403 -15.60 -8.67 -23.89
C GLU A 403 -16.27 -8.62 -25.28
N ASP A 404 -16.32 -7.46 -25.94
CA ASP A 404 -16.91 -7.33 -27.28
C ASP A 404 -16.03 -7.95 -28.36
N ALA A 405 -16.30 -9.21 -28.71
CA ALA A 405 -15.59 -9.95 -29.75
C ALA A 405 -15.58 -9.27 -31.14
N GLY A 406 -16.50 -8.34 -31.41
CA GLY A 406 -16.55 -7.58 -32.67
C GLY A 406 -15.62 -6.36 -32.70
N GLY A 407 -15.13 -5.91 -31.54
CA GLY A 407 -14.27 -4.73 -31.42
C GLY A 407 -12.81 -4.99 -31.78
N PRO A 408 -12.02 -3.94 -32.11
CA PRO A 408 -10.59 -4.07 -32.40
C PRO A 408 -9.83 -4.67 -31.21
N LEU A 409 -9.06 -5.73 -31.48
CA LEU A 409 -8.33 -6.50 -30.45
C LEU A 409 -7.41 -5.61 -29.59
N ASP A 410 -6.65 -4.72 -30.22
CA ASP A 410 -5.75 -3.79 -29.52
C ASP A 410 -6.52 -2.89 -28.54
N ALA A 411 -7.56 -2.20 -29.02
CA ALA A 411 -8.37 -1.33 -28.16
C ALA A 411 -8.95 -2.07 -26.94
N ARG A 412 -9.42 -3.30 -27.13
CA ARG A 412 -9.98 -4.15 -26.06
C ARG A 412 -8.93 -4.55 -25.03
N ALA A 413 -7.78 -5.04 -25.48
CA ALA A 413 -6.68 -5.43 -24.61
C ALA A 413 -6.12 -4.24 -23.82
N ARG A 414 -5.99 -3.09 -24.48
CA ARG A 414 -5.55 -1.83 -23.88
C ARG A 414 -6.53 -1.33 -22.82
N ALA A 415 -7.84 -1.43 -23.07
CA ALA A 415 -8.87 -1.08 -22.09
C ALA A 415 -8.88 -2.03 -20.88
N TYR A 416 -8.62 -3.32 -21.11
CA TYR A 416 -8.44 -4.30 -20.04
C TYR A 416 -7.24 -3.96 -19.15
N LEU A 417 -6.06 -3.67 -19.74
CA LEU A 417 -4.86 -3.29 -18.99
C LEU A 417 -5.06 -1.98 -18.23
N HIS A 418 -5.74 -1.00 -18.84
CA HIS A 418 -6.07 0.25 -18.18
C HIS A 418 -6.86 0.01 -16.88
N THR A 419 -7.91 -0.79 -16.96
CA THR A 419 -8.83 -0.96 -15.83
C THR A 419 -8.33 -1.96 -14.78
N ASN A 420 -7.51 -2.94 -15.17
CA ASN A 420 -7.04 -3.99 -14.26
C ASN A 420 -5.61 -3.76 -13.75
N CYS A 421 -4.86 -2.81 -14.33
CA CYS A 421 -3.44 -2.63 -14.00
C CYS A 421 -3.06 -1.16 -13.73
N ALA A 422 -3.63 -0.18 -14.44
CA ALA A 422 -3.10 1.19 -14.46
C ALA A 422 -3.26 1.95 -13.13
N GLN A 423 -4.23 1.59 -12.30
CA GLN A 423 -4.40 2.12 -10.93
C GLN A 423 -3.14 1.94 -10.08
N CYS A 424 -2.41 0.86 -10.31
CA CYS A 424 -1.19 0.51 -9.60
C CYS A 424 0.06 0.86 -10.42
N HIS A 425 0.03 0.52 -11.70
CA HIS A 425 1.11 0.70 -12.66
C HIS A 425 0.90 1.97 -13.50
N ARG A 426 1.28 3.10 -12.89
CA ARG A 426 1.32 4.43 -13.50
C ARG A 426 2.33 5.31 -12.75
N PRO A 427 2.76 6.46 -13.32
CA PRO A 427 3.55 7.44 -12.59
C PRO A 427 2.88 7.88 -11.29
N GLY A 428 3.62 7.82 -10.18
CA GLY A 428 3.11 8.12 -8.84
C GLY A 428 2.21 7.03 -8.23
N GLY A 429 2.02 5.91 -8.92
CA GLY A 429 1.29 4.74 -8.41
C GLY A 429 2.05 4.01 -7.29
N PRO A 430 1.36 3.13 -6.55
CA PRO A 430 1.92 2.43 -5.39
C PRO A 430 2.95 1.35 -5.74
N THR A 431 3.07 0.93 -7.00
CA THR A 431 4.00 -0.14 -7.38
C THR A 431 5.39 0.40 -7.69
N PRO A 432 6.47 -0.23 -7.18
CA PRO A 432 7.85 0.15 -7.49
C PRO A 432 8.27 -0.35 -8.87
N SER A 433 7.59 0.10 -9.92
CA SER A 433 7.94 -0.18 -11.31
C SER A 433 7.73 1.07 -12.16
N SER A 434 8.44 1.15 -13.30
CA SER A 434 8.22 2.19 -14.30
C SER A 434 7.09 1.86 -15.26
N LEU A 435 6.29 0.83 -14.95
CA LEU A 435 5.20 0.37 -15.81
C LEU A 435 4.08 1.42 -15.82
N ASP A 436 3.56 1.68 -17.02
CA ASP A 436 2.42 2.56 -17.21
C ASP A 436 1.42 1.91 -18.17
N PHE A 437 0.31 1.42 -17.62
CA PHE A 437 -0.73 0.74 -18.38
C PHE A 437 -1.94 1.64 -18.67
N ARG A 438 -1.81 2.96 -18.50
CA ARG A 438 -2.90 3.88 -18.85
C ARG A 438 -3.24 3.78 -20.34
N TYR A 439 -4.53 3.93 -20.67
CA TYR A 439 -5.05 3.62 -22.00
C TYR A 439 -4.41 4.45 -23.12
N ASP A 440 -4.04 5.70 -22.82
CA ASP A 440 -3.46 6.68 -23.73
C ASP A 440 -1.94 6.52 -23.95
N ILE A 441 -1.28 5.60 -23.24
CA ILE A 441 0.19 5.48 -23.25
C ILE A 441 0.65 4.45 -24.29
N THR A 442 1.23 4.87 -25.40
CA THR A 442 1.68 3.96 -26.47
C THR A 442 2.51 2.78 -25.94
N LEU A 443 2.42 1.62 -26.61
CA LEU A 443 3.03 0.38 -26.11
C LEU A 443 4.53 0.51 -25.80
N ASP A 444 5.28 1.26 -26.61
CA ASP A 444 6.70 1.58 -26.40
C ASP A 444 6.95 2.47 -25.17
N ALA A 445 5.98 3.30 -24.77
CA ALA A 445 6.06 4.18 -23.61
C ALA A 445 5.64 3.51 -22.29
N THR A 446 5.02 2.32 -22.34
CA THR A 446 4.54 1.60 -21.14
C THR A 446 5.65 1.07 -20.24
N SER A 447 6.91 1.07 -20.71
CA SER A 447 8.03 0.32 -20.10
C SER A 447 7.78 -1.19 -19.94
N ALA A 448 6.82 -1.77 -20.67
CA ALA A 448 6.53 -3.20 -20.65
C ALA A 448 7.09 -3.93 -21.88
N CYS A 449 7.08 -3.29 -23.04
CA CYS A 449 7.39 -3.95 -24.30
C CYS A 449 8.90 -4.23 -24.46
N ASN A 450 9.25 -5.50 -24.68
CA ASN A 450 10.62 -6.00 -24.76
C ASN A 450 11.50 -5.65 -23.55
N VAL A 451 10.89 -5.38 -22.40
CA VAL A 451 11.60 -5.09 -21.14
C VAL A 451 11.85 -6.36 -20.36
N VAL A 452 13.10 -6.55 -19.91
CA VAL A 452 13.47 -7.67 -19.03
C VAL A 452 12.84 -7.44 -17.65
N PRO A 453 12.06 -8.40 -17.10
CA PRO A 453 11.47 -8.23 -15.79
C PRO A 453 12.54 -8.13 -14.71
N GLN A 454 12.47 -7.10 -13.86
CA GLN A 454 13.38 -6.93 -12.73
C GLN A 454 13.20 -8.03 -11.66
N SER A 455 11.98 -8.56 -11.54
CA SER A 455 11.63 -9.68 -10.67
C SER A 455 10.51 -10.51 -11.29
N GLY A 456 10.44 -11.79 -10.94
CA GLY A 456 9.40 -12.69 -11.44
C GLY A 456 9.57 -13.07 -12.92
N GLY A 457 10.73 -13.65 -13.26
CA GLY A 457 10.91 -14.28 -14.58
C GLY A 457 10.19 -15.62 -14.73
N PHE A 458 9.75 -16.21 -13.60
CA PHE A 458 8.90 -17.43 -13.52
C PHE A 458 9.36 -18.63 -14.34
N GLY A 459 10.67 -18.73 -14.60
CA GLY A 459 11.24 -19.81 -15.42
C GLY A 459 11.00 -19.66 -16.92
N VAL A 460 10.46 -18.53 -17.39
CA VAL A 460 10.27 -18.22 -18.81
C VAL A 460 11.64 -17.91 -19.45
N PRO A 461 12.16 -18.76 -20.35
CA PRO A 461 13.47 -18.53 -20.95
C PRO A 461 13.48 -17.26 -21.81
N ASP A 462 14.44 -16.36 -21.56
CA ASP A 462 14.52 -15.05 -22.22
C ASP A 462 13.20 -14.26 -22.16
N GLY A 463 12.44 -14.39 -21.06
CA GLY A 463 11.16 -13.72 -20.89
C GLY A 463 11.27 -12.19 -20.90
N ARG A 464 10.24 -11.52 -21.41
CA ARG A 464 10.03 -10.07 -21.29
C ARG A 464 8.70 -9.82 -20.59
N ILE A 465 8.49 -8.61 -20.08
CA ILE A 465 7.17 -8.24 -19.51
C ILE A 465 6.09 -8.44 -20.57
N ILE A 466 6.31 -7.88 -21.77
CA ILE A 466 5.57 -8.20 -23.00
C ILE A 466 6.59 -8.46 -24.12
N THR A 467 6.49 -9.62 -24.78
CA THR A 467 7.23 -9.98 -25.99
C THR A 467 6.27 -9.92 -27.18
N PRO A 468 6.34 -8.91 -28.06
CA PRO A 468 5.50 -8.86 -29.26
C PRO A 468 5.57 -10.13 -30.09
N GLY A 469 4.42 -10.71 -30.42
CA GLY A 469 4.30 -11.90 -31.26
C GLY A 469 4.61 -13.22 -30.55
N ASP A 470 4.84 -13.20 -29.23
CA ASP A 470 5.10 -14.42 -28.44
C ASP A 470 4.56 -14.29 -27.00
N ALA A 471 3.29 -14.66 -26.84
CA ALA A 471 2.62 -14.73 -25.55
C ALA A 471 3.34 -15.68 -24.58
N SER A 472 3.90 -16.80 -25.08
CA SER A 472 4.60 -17.79 -24.25
C SER A 472 5.86 -17.24 -23.57
N ARG A 473 6.43 -16.17 -24.12
CA ARG A 473 7.58 -15.44 -23.57
C ARG A 473 7.21 -14.20 -22.76
N SER A 474 5.93 -13.93 -22.54
CA SER A 474 5.44 -12.71 -21.89
C SER A 474 5.07 -12.95 -20.43
N VAL A 475 5.88 -12.44 -19.50
CA VAL A 475 5.72 -12.72 -18.06
C VAL A 475 4.51 -12.02 -17.43
N ILE A 476 3.85 -11.10 -18.14
CA ILE A 476 2.58 -10.52 -17.68
C ILE A 476 1.49 -11.60 -17.54
N LEU A 477 1.40 -12.54 -18.48
CA LEU A 477 0.41 -13.64 -18.46
C LEU A 477 0.66 -14.59 -17.29
N GLU A 478 1.94 -14.81 -16.98
CA GLU A 478 2.39 -15.57 -15.83
C GLU A 478 1.94 -14.93 -14.50
N ARG A 479 1.89 -13.60 -14.40
CA ARG A 479 1.34 -12.93 -13.20
C ARG A 479 -0.17 -13.01 -13.16
N MET A 480 -0.84 -12.80 -14.30
CA MET A 480 -2.31 -12.85 -14.41
C MET A 480 -2.87 -14.23 -14.03
N SER A 481 -2.15 -15.31 -14.32
CA SER A 481 -2.56 -16.70 -14.09
C SER A 481 -2.37 -17.20 -12.64
N ARG A 482 -1.90 -16.34 -11.73
CA ARG A 482 -1.58 -16.72 -10.33
C ARG A 482 -2.40 -15.94 -9.32
N ARG A 483 -2.65 -16.57 -8.17
CA ARG A 483 -3.32 -15.99 -7.00
C ARG A 483 -2.53 -16.26 -5.71
N ASN A 484 -1.21 -16.05 -5.80
CA ASN A 484 -0.28 -16.11 -4.68
C ASN A 484 0.52 -14.79 -4.63
N ALA A 485 1.55 -14.70 -3.78
CA ALA A 485 2.36 -13.49 -3.62
C ALA A 485 3.00 -12.93 -4.92
N ASN A 486 3.04 -13.71 -6.00
CA ASN A 486 3.56 -13.30 -7.31
C ASN A 486 2.47 -13.01 -8.36
N GLY A 487 1.19 -13.24 -8.01
CA GLY A 487 0.05 -13.07 -8.88
C GLY A 487 -0.43 -11.63 -8.99
N MET A 488 -1.18 -11.35 -10.06
CA MET A 488 -1.83 -10.05 -10.30
C MET A 488 -3.32 -10.25 -10.63
N PRO A 489 -4.22 -9.41 -10.07
CA PRO A 489 -3.94 -8.37 -9.07
C PRO A 489 -3.57 -8.97 -7.70
N PRO A 490 -2.81 -8.25 -6.85
CA PRO A 490 -2.32 -8.77 -5.57
C PRO A 490 -3.37 -8.70 -4.45
N LEU A 491 -4.49 -8.02 -4.70
CA LEU A 491 -5.55 -7.77 -3.72
C LEU A 491 -6.93 -7.88 -4.38
N GLY A 492 -7.93 -8.26 -3.60
CA GLY A 492 -9.34 -8.27 -4.00
C GLY A 492 -9.73 -9.31 -5.06
N SER A 493 -8.88 -10.30 -5.35
CA SER A 493 -9.18 -11.42 -6.25
C SER A 493 -8.55 -12.72 -5.78
N THR A 494 -9.32 -13.79 -5.84
CA THR A 494 -8.91 -15.18 -5.59
C THR A 494 -9.13 -16.08 -6.80
N VAL A 495 -9.84 -15.59 -7.82
CA VAL A 495 -10.18 -16.34 -9.03
C VAL A 495 -9.42 -15.79 -10.22
N VAL A 496 -8.81 -16.69 -10.99
CA VAL A 496 -8.10 -16.36 -12.24
C VAL A 496 -9.09 -15.91 -13.30
N ASP A 497 -8.83 -14.74 -13.91
CA ASP A 497 -9.59 -14.25 -15.06
C ASP A 497 -9.10 -14.93 -16.35
N ALA A 498 -9.68 -16.07 -16.68
CA ALA A 498 -9.32 -16.83 -17.87
C ALA A 498 -9.62 -16.06 -19.17
N THR A 499 -10.71 -15.28 -19.20
CA THR A 499 -11.12 -14.50 -20.37
C THR A 499 -10.15 -13.34 -20.61
N GLY A 500 -9.79 -12.61 -19.55
CA GLY A 500 -8.78 -11.56 -19.59
C GLY A 500 -7.40 -12.08 -20.00
N ILE A 501 -6.98 -13.25 -19.51
CA ILE A 501 -5.74 -13.91 -19.94
C ILE A 501 -5.78 -14.23 -21.43
N ALA A 502 -6.86 -14.82 -21.93
CA ALA A 502 -7.01 -15.13 -23.35
C ALA A 502 -6.94 -13.85 -24.21
N LEU A 503 -7.65 -12.80 -23.82
CA LEU A 503 -7.62 -11.50 -24.52
C LEU A 503 -6.21 -10.93 -24.61
N ILE A 504 -5.46 -10.91 -23.50
CA ILE A 504 -4.09 -10.37 -23.48
C ILE A 504 -3.13 -11.30 -24.23
N SER A 505 -3.33 -12.62 -24.18
CA SER A 505 -2.54 -13.57 -24.96
C SER A 505 -2.71 -13.35 -26.46
N ASP A 506 -3.96 -13.32 -26.94
CA ASP A 506 -4.29 -13.11 -28.35
C ASP A 506 -3.76 -11.76 -28.85
N TRP A 507 -3.89 -10.72 -28.01
CA TRP A 507 -3.34 -9.41 -28.33
C TRP A 507 -1.81 -9.46 -28.47
N ILE A 508 -1.09 -10.05 -27.51
CA ILE A 508 0.36 -10.15 -27.56
C ILE A 508 0.82 -10.92 -28.81
N ASP A 509 0.21 -12.05 -29.14
CA ASP A 509 0.53 -12.84 -30.33
C ASP A 509 0.23 -12.08 -31.64
N SER A 510 -0.70 -11.12 -31.62
CA SER A 510 -0.98 -10.26 -32.76
C SER A 510 0.03 -9.12 -32.99
N LEU A 511 0.83 -8.77 -31.96
CA LEU A 511 1.80 -7.68 -32.05
C LEU A 511 2.99 -8.07 -32.94
N THR A 512 3.43 -7.15 -33.80
CA THR A 512 4.63 -7.34 -34.63
C THR A 512 5.83 -6.54 -34.14
N SER A 513 5.61 -5.50 -33.35
CA SER A 513 6.66 -4.63 -32.79
C SER A 513 6.16 -3.91 -31.53
N CYS A 514 7.04 -3.15 -30.86
CA CYS A 514 6.65 -2.28 -29.75
C CYS A 514 6.06 -0.94 -30.18
N THR A 515 6.27 -0.56 -31.44
CA THR A 515 5.71 0.67 -32.01
C THR A 515 4.32 0.40 -32.60
N PRO A 516 3.40 1.38 -32.51
CA PRO A 516 2.05 1.28 -33.08
C PRO A 516 2.00 0.93 -34.56
#